data_AF-A0A2R4XH31-F1
#
_entry.id   AF-A0A2R4XH31-F1
#
_cell.length_a   1.000
_cell.length_b   1.000
_cell.length_c   1.000
_cell.angle_alpha   90.00
_cell.angle_beta   90.00
_cell.angle_gamma   90.00
#
_symmetry.space_group_name_H-M   'P 1'
#
loop_
_entity.id
_entity.type
_entity.pdbx_description
1 polymer ?
#
loop_
_entity_poly.entity_id
_entity_poly.type
_entity_poly.pdbx_seq_one_letter_code
_entity_poly.pdbx_strand_id
1 'polypeptide(L)'
;MSDPAMVSTNSANLVSLVNLITRRPYRRSAIVAETALDIQKKVTRYGVRFSVPFGGYKGLGLPDSPSLNWAEVAWLDYLRAYAEPMTRWVDTEIEFAFTYLSGVLSFINHTSDAEQVHYLDQLTQLADAMSGDGVRFKLVDLTERAGGRKQVLSQIETNYANLRSTRREVSPEKIASAARNWRSPQTSGNSQSATALSHLSDSNRDDNARLAALRCEAMEMLPARRQFNKYGEHIQLTHVRGASQAVHIGSCRSSVVQPWVGQAVFEQKSKNTPTIHGLTRSVVLDAAPAPAPGVIAYEWVPRILGSNGLSQLTRLSRGSGQSGVEVRSVDLKEGEMASCLDLSVRALSAARLFPHLDKVLVVTSEPEVR
;
A
#
# COMPACT_ATOMS: atom_id res chain seq x y z
N MET A 1 25.16 -19.91 -13.91
CA MET A 1 24.87 -19.04 -12.75
C MET A 1 25.58 -19.67 -11.57
N SER A 2 26.62 -19.02 -11.05
CA SER A 2 27.31 -19.45 -9.83
C SER A 2 26.30 -19.41 -8.67
N ASP A 3 26.20 -20.49 -7.89
CA ASP A 3 25.35 -20.49 -6.70
C ASP A 3 25.81 -19.35 -5.77
N PRO A 4 24.90 -18.47 -5.32
CA PRO A 4 25.27 -17.44 -4.37
C PRO A 4 25.81 -18.11 -3.11
N ALA A 5 26.97 -17.65 -2.63
CA ALA A 5 27.57 -18.13 -1.39
C ALA A 5 26.52 -18.11 -0.28
N MET A 6 26.30 -19.26 0.37
CA MET A 6 25.34 -19.35 1.47
C MET A 6 25.72 -18.35 2.55
N VAL A 7 24.79 -17.47 2.91
CA VAL A 7 24.95 -16.55 4.04
C VAL A 7 24.91 -17.38 5.32
N SER A 8 26.05 -17.55 5.98
CA SER A 8 26.20 -18.26 7.26
C SER A 8 25.46 -17.50 8.37
N THR A 9 24.14 -17.66 8.45
CA THR A 9 23.32 -17.11 9.53
C THR A 9 23.29 -18.11 10.68
N ASN A 10 23.77 -17.71 11.88
CA ASN A 10 23.65 -18.53 13.09
C ASN A 10 22.16 -18.89 13.33
N SER A 11 21.87 -20.12 13.75
CA SER A 11 20.50 -20.63 13.95
C SER A 11 19.68 -19.76 14.91
N ALA A 12 20.31 -19.19 15.95
CA ALA A 12 19.67 -18.25 16.87
C ALA A 12 19.23 -16.94 16.18
N ASN A 13 20.04 -16.44 15.23
CA ASN A 13 19.72 -15.25 14.44
C ASN A 13 18.56 -15.53 13.48
N LEU A 14 18.53 -16.72 12.89
CA LEU A 14 17.46 -17.14 11.98
C LEU A 14 16.10 -17.15 12.68
N VAL A 15 15.99 -17.72 13.89
CA VAL A 15 14.75 -17.73 14.67
C VAL A 15 14.30 -16.29 14.99
N SER A 16 15.23 -15.43 15.41
CA SER A 16 14.95 -14.01 15.68
C SER A 16 14.43 -13.28 14.45
N LEU A 17 15.05 -13.48 13.28
CA LEU A 17 14.62 -12.89 12.01
C LEU A 17 13.22 -13.34 11.60
N VAL A 18 12.94 -14.64 11.63
CA VAL A 18 11.61 -15.17 11.28
C VAL A 18 10.54 -14.62 12.24
N ASN A 19 10.84 -14.49 13.53
CA ASN A 19 9.95 -13.87 14.51
C ASN A 19 9.69 -12.40 14.20
N LEU A 20 10.72 -11.64 13.82
CA LEU A 20 10.59 -10.24 13.44
C LEU A 20 9.78 -10.05 12.15
N ILE A 21 9.98 -10.92 11.14
CA ILE A 21 9.23 -10.92 9.88
C ILE A 21 7.74 -11.19 10.14
N THR A 22 7.42 -12.07 11.09
CA THR A 22 6.05 -12.53 11.31
C THR A 22 5.31 -11.86 12.47
N ARG A 23 5.84 -10.76 13.02
CA ARG A 23 5.35 -10.14 14.27
C ARG A 23 3.97 -9.46 14.16
N ARG A 24 3.17 -9.57 15.23
CA ARG A 24 1.75 -9.18 15.30
C ARG A 24 1.40 -7.69 15.14
N PRO A 25 2.22 -6.69 15.51
CA PRO A 25 1.84 -5.29 15.26
C PRO A 25 1.68 -4.99 13.76
N TYR A 26 2.41 -5.73 12.93
CA TYR A 26 2.45 -5.54 11.49
C TYR A 26 1.59 -6.54 10.72
N ARG A 27 1.68 -7.81 11.13
CA ARG A 27 0.94 -8.92 10.54
C ARG A 27 -0.56 -8.84 10.82
N ARG A 28 -1.39 -9.18 9.84
CA ARG A 28 -2.87 -9.04 9.89
C ARG A 28 -3.62 -10.36 9.86
N SER A 29 -2.96 -11.48 9.58
CA SER A 29 -3.53 -12.83 9.74
C SER A 29 -2.52 -13.78 10.38
N ALA A 30 -2.95 -15.00 10.72
CA ALA A 30 -2.02 -16.04 11.14
C ALA A 30 -1.04 -16.42 10.01
N ILE A 31 0.17 -16.85 10.38
CA ILE A 31 1.11 -17.49 9.45
C ILE A 31 0.81 -18.98 9.44
N VAL A 32 0.53 -19.53 8.27
CA VAL A 32 0.37 -20.97 8.07
C VAL A 32 1.75 -21.65 7.94
N ALA A 33 1.82 -22.95 8.23
CA ALA A 33 3.09 -23.69 8.25
C ALA A 33 3.87 -23.59 6.94
N GLU A 34 3.19 -23.68 5.80
CA GLU A 34 3.81 -23.53 4.48
C GLU A 34 4.53 -22.17 4.32
N THR A 35 3.89 -21.08 4.72
CA THR A 35 4.47 -19.74 4.66
C THR A 35 5.66 -19.60 5.62
N ALA A 36 5.60 -20.19 6.81
CA ALA A 36 6.72 -20.17 7.75
C ALA A 36 7.95 -20.90 7.18
N LEU A 37 7.74 -22.09 6.59
CA LEU A 37 8.80 -22.87 5.94
C LEU A 37 9.41 -22.12 4.75
N ASP A 38 8.57 -21.49 3.91
CA ASP A 38 9.04 -20.69 2.79
C ASP A 38 9.89 -19.49 3.24
N ILE A 39 9.47 -18.77 4.28
CA ILE A 39 10.25 -17.67 4.86
C ILE A 39 11.58 -18.18 5.38
N GLN A 40 11.60 -19.25 6.17
CA GLN A 40 12.83 -19.82 6.71
C GLN A 40 13.81 -20.21 5.60
N LYS A 41 13.31 -20.88 4.54
CA LYS A 41 14.09 -21.26 3.37
C LYS A 41 14.70 -20.04 2.67
N LYS A 42 13.90 -18.99 2.45
CA LYS A 42 14.35 -17.77 1.75
C LYS A 42 15.35 -16.97 2.57
N VAL A 43 15.11 -16.79 3.87
CA VAL A 43 16.06 -16.10 4.77
C VAL A 43 17.39 -16.84 4.80
N THR A 44 17.38 -18.16 4.91
CA THR A 44 18.61 -18.98 4.95
C THR A 44 19.41 -18.89 3.66
N ARG A 45 18.73 -18.90 2.49
CA ARG A 45 19.42 -18.97 1.19
C ARG A 45 19.77 -17.60 0.60
N TYR A 46 18.93 -16.59 0.83
CA TYR A 46 19.00 -15.30 0.13
C TYR A 46 19.04 -14.08 1.06
N GLY A 47 18.95 -14.29 2.38
CA GLY A 47 18.79 -13.20 3.34
C GLY A 47 17.37 -12.63 3.35
N VAL A 48 17.21 -11.42 3.91
CA VAL A 48 15.90 -10.77 4.05
C VAL A 48 15.65 -9.84 2.86
N ARG A 49 14.86 -10.33 1.89
CA ARG A 49 14.39 -9.56 0.74
C ARG A 49 12.89 -9.67 0.64
N PHE A 50 12.21 -8.54 0.48
CA PHE A 50 10.76 -8.48 0.34
C PHE A 50 10.36 -8.11 -1.08
N SER A 51 9.28 -8.71 -1.55
CA SER A 51 8.59 -8.27 -2.76
C SER A 51 7.18 -7.85 -2.41
N VAL A 52 6.74 -6.72 -2.97
CA VAL A 52 5.44 -6.13 -2.71
C VAL A 52 4.73 -5.93 -4.05
N PRO A 53 3.91 -6.89 -4.51
CA PRO A 53 3.14 -6.72 -5.72
C PRO A 53 2.16 -5.57 -5.55
N PHE A 54 2.23 -4.59 -6.44
CA PHE A 54 1.34 -3.43 -6.42
C PHE A 54 0.83 -3.07 -7.82
N GLY A 55 -0.17 -2.20 -7.86
CA GLY A 55 -0.82 -1.80 -9.11
C GLY A 55 0.07 -0.93 -10.00
N GLY A 56 0.92 -0.09 -9.41
CA GLY A 56 1.68 0.91 -10.17
C GLY A 56 0.83 2.07 -10.70
N TYR A 57 -0.31 2.38 -10.06
CA TYR A 57 -1.20 3.48 -10.45
C TYR A 57 -1.95 4.04 -9.24
N LYS A 58 -2.39 5.30 -9.28
CA LYS A 58 -3.33 5.86 -8.29
C LYS A 58 -4.79 5.62 -8.69
N GLY A 59 -5.59 5.13 -7.75
CA GLY A 59 -7.03 4.92 -7.94
C GLY A 59 -7.75 6.20 -8.35
N LEU A 60 -8.67 6.10 -9.30
CA LEU A 60 -9.17 7.26 -10.05
C LEU A 60 -10.28 8.04 -9.38
N GLY A 61 -11.04 7.38 -8.53
CA GLY A 61 -12.01 8.06 -7.68
C GLY A 61 -11.36 8.86 -6.55
N LEU A 62 -10.01 8.93 -6.50
CA LEU A 62 -9.29 9.67 -5.49
C LEU A 62 -9.01 11.10 -5.98
N PRO A 63 -9.15 12.12 -5.10
CA PRO A 63 -8.94 13.52 -5.48
C PRO A 63 -7.55 13.81 -6.07
N ASP A 64 -6.54 13.06 -5.64
CA ASP A 64 -5.14 13.32 -6.00
C ASP A 64 -4.69 12.56 -7.26
N SER A 65 -5.54 11.71 -7.85
CA SER A 65 -5.18 10.90 -9.01
C SER A 65 -4.77 11.78 -10.21
N PRO A 66 -3.67 11.46 -10.91
CA PRO A 66 -2.82 10.26 -10.79
C PRO A 66 -1.65 10.39 -9.81
N SER A 67 -1.54 11.50 -9.07
CA SER A 67 -0.42 11.78 -8.17
C SER A 67 -0.48 10.98 -6.86
N LEU A 68 0.65 10.90 -6.16
CA LEU A 68 0.72 10.33 -4.82
C LEU A 68 -0.11 11.14 -3.82
N ASN A 69 -0.44 10.52 -2.68
CA ASN A 69 -0.88 11.25 -1.51
C ASN A 69 -0.21 10.72 -0.23
N TRP A 70 -0.64 11.20 0.94
CA TRP A 70 -0.11 10.75 2.22
C TRP A 70 -0.26 9.23 2.48
N ALA A 71 -1.10 8.52 1.72
CA ALA A 71 -1.19 7.07 1.84
C ALA A 71 0.14 6.39 1.49
N GLU A 72 0.84 6.86 0.46
CA GLU A 72 2.14 6.31 0.08
C GLU A 72 3.24 6.64 1.10
N VAL A 73 3.25 7.86 1.65
CA VAL A 73 4.21 8.26 2.70
C VAL A 73 4.03 7.39 3.95
N ALA A 74 2.79 7.29 4.45
CA ALA A 74 2.48 6.47 5.62
C ALA A 74 2.80 4.99 5.40
N TRP A 75 2.64 4.49 4.18
CA TRP A 75 2.95 3.11 3.84
C TRP A 75 4.45 2.82 3.86
N LEU A 76 5.27 3.67 3.23
CA LEU A 76 6.72 3.48 3.21
C LEU A 76 7.33 3.62 4.61
N ASP A 77 6.85 4.57 5.40
CA ASP A 77 7.30 4.73 6.79
C ASP A 77 6.92 3.50 7.63
N TYR A 78 5.70 2.97 7.44
CA TYR A 78 5.27 1.73 8.10
C TYR A 78 6.12 0.51 7.71
N LEU A 79 6.49 0.36 6.43
CA LEU A 79 7.38 -0.71 5.98
C LEU A 79 8.81 -0.52 6.51
N ARG A 80 9.27 0.71 6.66
CA ARG A 80 10.56 1.03 7.27
C ARG A 80 10.58 0.63 8.74
N ALA A 81 9.60 1.06 9.53
CA ALA A 81 9.44 0.67 10.93
C ALA A 81 9.27 -0.86 11.09
N TYR A 82 8.68 -1.52 10.08
CA TYR A 82 8.63 -2.97 10.01
C TYR A 82 10.05 -3.60 9.85
N ALA A 83 10.89 -3.09 8.95
CA ALA A 83 12.22 -3.64 8.72
C ALA A 83 13.28 -3.22 9.75
N GLU A 84 13.18 -2.04 10.36
CA GLU A 84 14.25 -1.46 11.19
C GLU A 84 14.81 -2.41 12.27
N PRO A 85 14.00 -3.15 13.06
CA PRO A 85 14.57 -4.06 14.06
C PRO A 85 15.35 -5.24 13.44
N MET A 86 15.10 -5.57 12.18
CA MET A 86 15.76 -6.66 11.46
C MET A 86 17.15 -6.27 10.98
N THR A 87 17.43 -4.97 10.75
CA THR A 87 18.73 -4.50 10.23
C THR A 87 19.89 -4.80 11.19
N ARG A 88 19.60 -5.02 12.47
CA ARG A 88 20.60 -5.46 13.48
C ARG A 88 21.06 -6.90 13.32
N TRP A 89 20.37 -7.69 12.50
CA TRP A 89 20.59 -9.13 12.35
C TRP A 89 21.05 -9.51 10.95
N VAL A 90 21.15 -8.54 10.03
CA VAL A 90 21.58 -8.75 8.65
C VAL A 90 22.72 -7.80 8.33
N ASP A 91 23.76 -8.31 7.67
CA ASP A 91 24.91 -7.51 7.25
C ASP A 91 24.64 -6.75 5.94
N THR A 92 23.53 -7.07 5.28
CA THR A 92 23.10 -6.49 4.01
C THR A 92 21.84 -5.66 4.18
N GLU A 93 21.63 -4.70 3.30
CA GLU A 93 20.40 -3.92 3.28
C GLU A 93 19.15 -4.80 3.11
N ILE A 94 18.10 -4.47 3.86
CA ILE A 94 16.77 -5.07 3.71
C ILE A 94 16.07 -4.36 2.58
N GLU A 95 15.79 -5.12 1.53
CA GLU A 95 15.19 -4.60 0.32
C GLU A 95 13.68 -4.84 0.28
N PHE A 96 12.92 -3.81 -0.11
CA PHE A 96 11.53 -3.89 -0.53
C PHE A 96 11.42 -3.59 -2.02
N ALA A 97 11.20 -4.63 -2.82
CA ALA A 97 10.95 -4.53 -4.26
C ALA A 97 9.46 -4.37 -4.54
N PHE A 98 9.02 -3.16 -4.88
CA PHE A 98 7.67 -2.90 -5.37
C PHE A 98 7.56 -3.32 -6.83
N THR A 99 6.86 -4.41 -7.10
CA THR A 99 6.81 -4.97 -8.45
C THR A 99 5.54 -4.57 -9.20
N TYR A 100 5.69 -4.13 -10.44
CA TYR A 100 4.60 -3.74 -11.33
C TYR A 100 4.83 -4.26 -12.76
N LEU A 101 3.87 -3.99 -13.64
CA LEU A 101 3.96 -4.26 -15.08
C LEU A 101 3.59 -2.96 -15.83
N SER A 102 4.56 -2.36 -16.52
CA SER A 102 4.33 -1.19 -17.36
C SER A 102 3.46 -1.52 -18.59
N GLY A 103 2.57 -0.59 -18.94
CA GLY A 103 1.78 -0.68 -20.18
C GLY A 103 0.74 -1.81 -20.22
N VAL A 104 0.46 -2.44 -19.09
CA VAL A 104 -0.55 -3.51 -18.95
C VAL A 104 -1.89 -2.95 -18.42
N LEU A 105 -1.86 -1.90 -17.61
CA LEU A 105 -3.07 -1.39 -16.95
C LEU A 105 -4.10 -0.82 -17.93
N SER A 106 -3.65 -0.23 -19.04
CA SER A 106 -4.52 0.24 -20.12
C SER A 106 -5.40 -0.88 -20.70
N PHE A 107 -4.92 -2.13 -20.69
CA PHE A 107 -5.67 -3.31 -21.10
C PHE A 107 -6.62 -3.85 -20.01
N ILE A 108 -6.24 -3.70 -18.72
CA ILE A 108 -7.00 -4.25 -17.59
C ILE A 108 -8.10 -3.30 -17.12
N ASN A 109 -7.76 -2.05 -16.84
CA ASN A 109 -8.64 -1.08 -16.20
C ASN A 109 -8.65 0.28 -16.92
N HIS A 110 -8.05 0.36 -18.12
CA HIS A 110 -8.00 1.57 -18.94
C HIS A 110 -7.26 2.76 -18.31
N THR A 111 -6.37 2.51 -17.35
CA THR A 111 -5.40 3.53 -16.90
C THR A 111 -4.44 3.87 -18.02
N SER A 112 -4.24 5.16 -18.31
CA SER A 112 -3.33 5.57 -19.36
C SER A 112 -1.88 5.30 -18.96
N ASP A 113 -1.05 4.99 -19.96
CA ASP A 113 0.38 4.75 -19.72
C ASP A 113 1.06 6.01 -19.15
N ALA A 114 0.62 7.20 -19.55
CA ALA A 114 1.15 8.47 -19.05
C ALA A 114 0.87 8.70 -17.55
N GLU A 115 -0.35 8.42 -17.08
CA GLU A 115 -0.68 8.48 -15.65
C GLU A 115 0.10 7.43 -14.85
N GLN A 116 0.31 6.23 -15.43
CA GLN A 116 1.12 5.19 -14.82
C GLN A 116 2.57 5.67 -14.63
N VAL A 117 3.18 6.21 -15.70
CA VAL A 117 4.54 6.76 -15.66
C VAL A 117 4.64 7.89 -14.64
N HIS A 118 3.73 8.85 -14.65
CA HIS A 118 3.70 9.96 -13.68
C HIS A 118 3.66 9.46 -12.23
N TYR A 119 2.78 8.50 -11.93
CA TYR A 119 2.69 7.90 -10.60
C TYR A 119 3.98 7.18 -10.19
N LEU A 120 4.57 6.39 -11.10
CA LEU A 120 5.79 5.62 -10.83
C LEU A 120 7.01 6.53 -10.65
N ASP A 121 7.11 7.63 -11.39
CA ASP A 121 8.20 8.61 -11.26
C ASP A 121 8.15 9.29 -9.88
N GLN A 122 6.96 9.69 -9.43
CA GLN A 122 6.78 10.23 -8.08
C GLN A 122 7.10 9.18 -7.02
N LEU A 123 6.60 7.94 -7.17
CA LEU A 123 6.83 6.89 -6.19
C LEU A 123 8.31 6.48 -6.13
N THR A 124 9.04 6.54 -7.25
CA THR A 124 10.49 6.31 -7.28
C THR A 124 11.22 7.36 -6.46
N GLN A 125 10.94 8.65 -6.69
CA GLN A 125 11.53 9.74 -5.91
C GLN A 125 11.22 9.61 -4.41
N LEU A 126 9.98 9.24 -4.06
CA LEU A 126 9.60 9.01 -2.66
C LEU A 126 10.34 7.80 -2.06
N ALA A 127 10.42 6.69 -2.80
CA ALA A 127 11.11 5.47 -2.37
C ALA A 127 12.61 5.72 -2.14
N ASP A 128 13.25 6.48 -3.01
CA ASP A 128 14.66 6.85 -2.87
C ASP A 128 14.88 7.72 -1.64
N ALA A 129 14.05 8.74 -1.42
CA ALA A 129 14.12 9.60 -0.26
C ALA A 129 13.84 8.88 1.07
N MET A 130 13.00 7.83 1.04
CA MET A 130 12.66 7.00 2.19
C MET A 130 13.67 5.87 2.47
N SER A 131 14.60 5.63 1.55
CA SER A 131 15.67 4.65 1.71
C SER A 131 16.79 5.17 2.63
N GLY A 132 17.52 4.25 3.26
CA GLY A 132 18.64 4.55 4.17
C GLY A 132 18.59 3.71 5.45
N ASP A 133 19.65 3.79 6.27
CA ASP A 133 19.83 3.06 7.55
C ASP A 133 19.58 1.55 7.43
N GLY A 134 20.09 0.94 6.35
CA GLY A 134 19.98 -0.50 6.09
C GLY A 134 18.63 -0.96 5.52
N VAL A 135 17.74 -0.03 5.13
CA VAL A 135 16.49 -0.32 4.44
C VAL A 135 16.48 0.35 3.07
N ARG A 136 16.16 -0.41 2.02
CA ARG A 136 16.07 0.09 0.65
C ARG A 136 14.71 -0.20 0.04
N PHE A 137 14.10 0.82 -0.54
CA PHE A 137 12.89 0.72 -1.35
C PHE A 137 13.29 0.81 -2.82
N LYS A 138 12.72 -0.03 -3.68
CA LYS A 138 12.93 0.07 -5.12
C LYS A 138 11.71 -0.37 -5.90
N LEU A 139 11.53 0.18 -7.09
CA LEU A 139 10.52 -0.23 -8.04
C LEU A 139 11.13 -1.21 -9.05
N VAL A 140 10.40 -2.27 -9.39
CA VAL A 140 10.85 -3.28 -10.35
C VAL A 140 9.76 -3.53 -11.38
N ASP A 141 10.02 -3.11 -12.61
CA ASP A 141 9.19 -3.48 -13.75
C ASP A 141 9.46 -4.93 -14.15
N LEU A 142 8.45 -5.78 -14.04
CA LEU A 142 8.54 -7.18 -14.43
C LEU A 142 8.27 -7.39 -15.92
N THR A 143 7.91 -6.34 -16.65
CA THR A 143 7.62 -6.40 -18.09
C THR A 143 8.84 -6.78 -18.88
N GLU A 144 9.98 -6.13 -18.61
CA GLU A 144 11.26 -6.45 -19.24
C GLU A 144 11.71 -7.88 -18.94
N ARG A 145 11.57 -8.33 -17.68
CA ARG A 145 11.88 -9.70 -17.27
C ARG A 145 11.00 -10.76 -17.94
N ALA A 146 9.83 -10.37 -18.42
CA ALA A 146 8.88 -11.22 -19.12
C ALA A 146 9.03 -11.15 -20.66
N GLY A 147 10.07 -10.50 -21.16
CA GLY A 147 10.38 -10.34 -22.59
C GLY A 147 9.64 -9.17 -23.26
N GLY A 148 9.28 -8.16 -22.47
CA GLY A 148 8.70 -6.90 -22.95
C GLY A 148 7.18 -6.90 -23.04
N ARG A 149 6.63 -5.71 -23.26
CA ARG A 149 5.18 -5.43 -23.19
C ARG A 149 4.34 -6.35 -24.09
N LYS A 150 4.77 -6.56 -25.34
CA LYS A 150 4.04 -7.39 -26.31
C LYS A 150 3.89 -8.84 -25.82
N GLN A 151 4.97 -9.42 -25.28
CA GLN A 151 4.95 -10.79 -24.77
C GLN A 151 4.07 -10.91 -23.53
N VAL A 152 4.15 -9.94 -22.62
CA VAL A 152 3.29 -9.89 -21.43
C VAL A 152 1.82 -9.82 -21.81
N LEU A 153 1.42 -8.89 -22.68
CA LEU A 153 0.02 -8.75 -23.11
C LEU A 153 -0.48 -10.01 -23.80
N SER A 154 0.34 -10.63 -24.65
CA SER A 154 0.00 -11.91 -25.29
C SER A 154 -0.25 -13.02 -24.27
N GLN A 155 0.60 -13.13 -23.23
CA GLN A 155 0.42 -14.15 -22.19
C GLN A 155 -0.82 -13.87 -21.34
N ILE A 156 -1.12 -12.60 -21.03
CA ILE A 156 -2.34 -12.22 -20.32
C ILE A 156 -3.56 -12.62 -21.15
N GLU A 157 -3.58 -12.36 -22.46
CA GLU A 157 -4.69 -12.73 -23.33
C GLU A 157 -4.87 -14.25 -23.39
N THR A 158 -3.79 -15.02 -23.53
CA THR A 158 -3.85 -16.50 -23.48
C THR A 158 -4.41 -17.00 -22.14
N ASN A 159 -3.92 -16.49 -21.02
CA ASN A 159 -4.41 -16.87 -19.70
C ASN A 159 -5.89 -16.49 -19.54
N TYR A 160 -6.28 -15.30 -19.98
CA TYR A 160 -7.65 -14.81 -19.95
C TYR A 160 -8.60 -15.68 -20.78
N ALA A 161 -8.22 -16.04 -22.00
CA ALA A 161 -8.98 -16.95 -22.85
C ALA A 161 -9.17 -18.33 -22.18
N ASN A 162 -8.13 -18.86 -21.54
CA ASN A 162 -8.20 -20.11 -20.78
C ASN A 162 -9.13 -20.02 -19.55
N LEU A 163 -9.09 -18.92 -18.80
CA LEU A 163 -10.00 -18.70 -17.68
C LEU A 163 -11.46 -18.62 -18.15
N ARG A 164 -11.71 -17.99 -19.31
CA ARG A 164 -13.04 -17.94 -19.91
C ARG A 164 -13.53 -19.29 -20.41
N SER A 165 -12.70 -20.07 -21.11
CA SER A 165 -13.10 -21.37 -21.66
C SER A 165 -13.43 -22.38 -20.57
N THR A 166 -12.73 -22.30 -19.43
CA THR A 166 -12.98 -23.11 -18.23
C THR A 166 -14.12 -22.59 -17.35
N ARG A 167 -14.80 -21.51 -17.77
CA ARG A 167 -15.87 -20.83 -16.99
C ARG A 167 -15.44 -20.52 -15.57
N ARG A 168 -14.18 -20.09 -15.39
CA ARG A 168 -13.64 -19.71 -14.08
C ARG A 168 -14.57 -18.72 -13.39
N GLU A 169 -15.05 -19.09 -12.21
CA GLU A 169 -15.77 -18.17 -11.34
C GLU A 169 -14.80 -17.21 -10.67
N VAL A 170 -15.16 -15.92 -10.71
CA VAL A 170 -14.45 -14.85 -10.02
C VAL A 170 -15.20 -14.52 -8.74
N SER A 171 -14.48 -14.39 -7.63
CA SER A 171 -15.11 -14.08 -6.35
C SER A 171 -15.75 -12.68 -6.36
N PRO A 172 -16.84 -12.46 -5.58
CA PRO A 172 -17.48 -11.16 -5.46
C PRO A 172 -16.52 -10.03 -5.06
N GLU A 173 -15.54 -10.31 -4.21
CA GLU A 173 -14.56 -9.32 -3.75
C GLU A 173 -13.66 -8.82 -4.88
N LYS A 174 -13.27 -9.71 -5.80
CA LYS A 174 -12.47 -9.36 -6.97
C LYS A 174 -13.27 -8.56 -7.99
N ILE A 175 -14.54 -8.92 -8.21
CA ILE A 175 -15.45 -8.15 -9.06
C ILE A 175 -15.65 -6.76 -8.48
N ALA A 176 -15.94 -6.65 -7.17
CA ALA A 176 -16.08 -5.37 -6.50
C ALA A 176 -14.80 -4.53 -6.55
N SER A 177 -13.63 -5.17 -6.45
CA SER A 177 -12.33 -4.49 -6.61
C SER A 177 -12.12 -3.98 -8.03
N ALA A 178 -12.41 -4.79 -9.03
CA ALA A 178 -12.31 -4.38 -10.43
C ALA A 178 -13.30 -3.25 -10.78
N ALA A 179 -14.54 -3.34 -10.30
CA ALA A 179 -15.57 -2.31 -10.48
C ALA A 179 -15.12 -0.93 -9.96
N ARG A 180 -14.43 -0.89 -8.80
CA ARG A 180 -13.90 0.38 -8.25
C ARG A 180 -12.78 1.00 -9.08
N ASN A 181 -12.09 0.20 -9.90
CA ASN A 181 -10.90 0.63 -10.64
C ASN A 181 -11.13 0.75 -12.15
N TRP A 182 -12.26 0.28 -12.67
CA TRP A 182 -12.58 0.26 -14.10
C TRP A 182 -12.88 1.66 -14.65
N ARG A 183 -12.27 2.04 -15.79
CA ARG A 183 -12.72 3.20 -16.60
C ARG A 183 -13.54 2.76 -17.80
N SER A 184 -14.52 3.56 -18.17
CA SER A 184 -15.09 3.46 -19.51
C SER A 184 -14.05 3.93 -20.54
N PRO A 185 -13.86 3.24 -21.69
CA PRO A 185 -12.96 3.70 -22.75
C PRO A 185 -13.26 5.13 -23.23
N GLN A 186 -14.54 5.53 -23.21
CA GLN A 186 -15.01 6.86 -23.64
C GLN A 186 -14.57 7.99 -22.70
N THR A 187 -14.12 7.70 -21.48
CA THR A 187 -13.69 8.72 -20.49
C THR A 187 -12.19 8.92 -20.42
N SER A 188 -11.41 8.15 -21.18
CA SER A 188 -9.94 8.19 -21.12
C SER A 188 -9.29 9.49 -21.64
N GLY A 189 -10.08 10.48 -22.07
CA GLY A 189 -9.59 11.77 -22.58
C GLY A 189 -9.91 13.01 -21.73
N ASN A 190 -10.79 12.93 -20.72
CA ASN A 190 -11.19 14.09 -19.92
C ASN A 190 -11.25 13.76 -18.42
N SER A 191 -10.73 14.66 -17.59
CA SER A 191 -10.69 14.61 -16.10
C SER A 191 -12.06 14.59 -15.40
N GLN A 192 -13.15 14.37 -16.15
CA GLN A 192 -14.52 14.19 -15.65
C GLN A 192 -14.94 12.70 -15.69
N SER A 193 -14.03 11.77 -15.35
CA SER A 193 -14.29 10.32 -15.51
C SER A 193 -15.37 9.76 -14.58
N ALA A 194 -15.70 10.46 -13.49
CA ALA A 194 -16.70 10.01 -12.52
C ALA A 194 -18.15 10.12 -13.06
N THR A 195 -18.44 11.11 -13.90
CA THR A 195 -19.79 11.38 -14.45
C THR A 195 -20.16 10.52 -15.66
N ALA A 196 -19.20 9.88 -16.33
CA ALA A 196 -19.51 9.09 -17.52
C ALA A 196 -19.69 7.58 -17.26
N LEU A 197 -19.44 7.11 -16.03
CA LEU A 197 -19.86 5.78 -15.60
C LEU A 197 -21.35 5.73 -15.20
N SER A 198 -21.99 6.85 -14.88
CA SER A 198 -23.42 6.90 -14.53
C SER A 198 -24.36 6.71 -15.73
N HIS A 199 -23.83 6.68 -16.96
CA HIS A 199 -24.62 6.48 -18.18
C HIS A 199 -24.60 5.03 -18.71
N LEU A 200 -23.79 4.14 -18.14
CA LEU A 200 -23.86 2.71 -18.46
C LEU A 200 -25.02 2.06 -17.67
N SER A 201 -25.73 1.14 -18.31
CA SER A 201 -26.66 0.27 -17.57
C SER A 201 -25.89 -0.53 -16.52
N ASP A 202 -26.52 -0.79 -15.36
CA ASP A 202 -25.88 -1.54 -14.27
C ASP A 202 -25.38 -2.92 -14.74
N SER A 203 -26.11 -3.59 -15.65
CA SER A 203 -25.68 -4.87 -16.25
C SER A 203 -24.36 -4.75 -17.02
N ASN A 204 -24.17 -3.69 -17.81
CA ASN A 204 -22.93 -3.50 -18.56
C ASN A 204 -21.74 -3.18 -17.64
N ARG A 205 -21.99 -2.53 -16.51
CA ARG A 205 -20.95 -2.24 -15.52
C ARG A 205 -20.47 -3.52 -14.84
N ASP A 206 -21.39 -4.38 -14.42
CA ASP A 206 -21.06 -5.62 -13.71
C ASP A 206 -20.34 -6.62 -14.62
N ASP A 207 -20.77 -6.73 -15.88
CA ASP A 207 -20.09 -7.55 -16.88
C ASP A 207 -18.66 -7.06 -17.13
N ASN A 208 -18.46 -5.75 -17.33
CA ASN A 208 -17.13 -5.18 -17.50
C ASN A 208 -16.23 -5.38 -16.26
N ALA A 209 -16.78 -5.21 -15.05
CA ALA A 209 -16.05 -5.46 -13.82
C ALA A 209 -15.61 -6.94 -13.72
N ARG A 210 -16.48 -7.88 -14.12
CA ARG A 210 -16.14 -9.30 -14.18
C ARG A 210 -15.04 -9.58 -15.20
N LEU A 211 -15.09 -8.98 -16.39
CA LEU A 211 -14.05 -9.13 -17.42
C LEU A 211 -12.70 -8.56 -16.93
N ALA A 212 -12.71 -7.39 -16.31
CA ALA A 212 -11.53 -6.78 -15.72
C ALA A 212 -10.94 -7.62 -14.59
N ALA A 213 -11.78 -8.19 -13.73
CA ALA A 213 -11.32 -9.09 -12.67
C ALA A 213 -10.68 -10.37 -13.21
N LEU A 214 -11.23 -10.96 -14.29
CA LEU A 214 -10.59 -12.08 -14.99
C LEU A 214 -9.24 -11.70 -15.60
N ARG A 215 -9.11 -10.50 -16.20
CA ARG A 215 -7.83 -10.00 -16.72
C ARG A 215 -6.80 -9.77 -15.61
N CYS A 216 -7.24 -9.25 -14.46
CA CYS A 216 -6.40 -9.20 -13.26
C CYS A 216 -5.89 -10.59 -12.88
N GLU A 217 -6.77 -11.60 -12.77
CA GLU A 217 -6.36 -12.98 -12.48
C GLU A 217 -5.36 -13.53 -13.52
N ALA A 218 -5.62 -13.29 -14.80
CA ALA A 218 -4.73 -13.68 -15.89
C ALA A 218 -3.33 -13.04 -15.79
N MET A 219 -3.25 -11.77 -15.37
CA MET A 219 -2.00 -11.09 -15.04
C MET A 219 -1.32 -11.71 -13.81
N GLU A 220 -2.08 -12.12 -12.79
CA GLU A 220 -1.51 -12.79 -11.62
C GLU A 220 -0.93 -14.18 -11.91
N MET A 221 -1.33 -14.76 -13.05
CA MET A 221 -0.83 -16.04 -13.54
C MET A 221 0.50 -15.96 -14.28
N LEU A 222 0.98 -14.75 -14.61
CA LEU A 222 2.22 -14.58 -15.35
C LEU A 222 3.42 -15.26 -14.65
N PRO A 223 4.15 -16.15 -15.36
CA PRO A 223 5.28 -16.88 -14.77
C PRO A 223 6.33 -15.96 -14.16
N ALA A 224 6.73 -14.88 -14.86
CA ALA A 224 7.71 -13.92 -14.36
C ALA A 224 7.25 -13.25 -13.05
N ARG A 225 5.95 -12.89 -12.95
CA ARG A 225 5.37 -12.30 -11.73
C ARG A 225 5.38 -13.27 -10.57
N ARG A 226 4.99 -14.52 -10.80
CA ARG A 226 4.98 -15.57 -9.77
C ARG A 226 6.39 -15.96 -9.33
N GLN A 227 7.31 -16.06 -10.28
CA GLN A 227 8.70 -16.40 -10.00
C GLN A 227 9.38 -15.30 -9.18
N PHE A 228 9.18 -14.03 -9.52
CA PHE A 228 9.81 -12.95 -8.77
C PHE A 228 9.22 -12.83 -7.35
N ASN A 229 7.89 -12.81 -7.24
CA ASN A 229 7.21 -12.46 -5.99
C ASN A 229 7.06 -13.64 -5.04
N LYS A 230 6.72 -14.82 -5.55
CA LYS A 230 6.26 -15.95 -4.72
C LYS A 230 7.27 -17.08 -4.64
N TYR A 231 7.79 -17.54 -5.78
CA TYR A 231 8.60 -18.77 -5.84
C TYR A 231 10.11 -18.53 -5.88
N GLY A 232 10.54 -17.27 -5.96
CA GLY A 232 11.94 -16.88 -6.07
C GLY A 232 12.58 -16.55 -4.73
N GLU A 233 13.39 -15.49 -4.74
CA GLU A 233 14.24 -15.11 -3.61
C GLU A 233 13.51 -14.27 -2.56
N HIS A 234 12.38 -13.66 -2.93
CA HIS A 234 11.70 -12.66 -2.11
C HIS A 234 10.62 -13.28 -1.23
N ILE A 235 10.51 -12.78 -0.01
CA ILE A 235 9.37 -12.98 0.86
C ILE A 235 8.25 -12.04 0.39
N GLN A 236 7.15 -12.60 -0.10
CA GLN A 236 6.05 -11.78 -0.58
C GLN A 236 5.32 -11.11 0.60
N LEU A 237 5.21 -9.80 0.58
CA LEU A 237 4.28 -9.06 1.42
C LEU A 237 3.02 -8.76 0.62
N THR A 238 1.85 -8.89 1.26
CA THR A 238 0.58 -8.66 0.59
C THR A 238 -0.44 -8.05 1.54
N HIS A 239 -1.39 -7.33 0.96
CA HIS A 239 -2.57 -6.80 1.64
C HIS A 239 -3.78 -7.74 1.52
N VAL A 240 -3.59 -8.94 0.96
CA VAL A 240 -4.64 -9.94 0.74
C VAL A 240 -4.55 -11.04 1.80
N ARG A 241 -5.62 -11.22 2.57
CA ARG A 241 -5.73 -12.29 3.55
C ARG A 241 -5.69 -13.67 2.86
N GLY A 242 -4.94 -14.60 3.45
CA GLY A 242 -4.94 -16.00 3.03
C GLY A 242 -4.12 -16.32 1.79
N ALA A 243 -3.32 -15.37 1.27
CA ALA A 243 -2.38 -15.67 0.21
C ALA A 243 -1.32 -16.69 0.68
N SER A 244 -1.26 -17.83 0.01
CA SER A 244 -0.23 -18.87 0.25
C SER A 244 1.18 -18.31 0.04
N GLN A 245 2.13 -18.68 0.89
CA GLN A 245 3.54 -18.27 0.80
C GLN A 245 3.75 -16.74 0.79
N ALA A 246 2.86 -16.01 1.45
CA ALA A 246 2.95 -14.57 1.60
C ALA A 246 2.62 -14.13 3.04
N VAL A 247 3.24 -13.04 3.48
CA VAL A 247 2.93 -12.40 4.75
C VAL A 247 1.86 -11.35 4.52
N HIS A 248 0.68 -11.57 5.10
CA HIS A 248 -0.39 -10.57 5.11
C HIS A 248 -0.06 -9.48 6.13
N ILE A 249 0.28 -8.29 5.63
CA ILE A 249 0.71 -7.13 6.41
C ILE A 249 -0.29 -5.97 6.24
N GLY A 250 -0.32 -5.05 7.21
CA GLY A 250 -1.04 -3.79 7.06
C GLY A 250 -0.40 -2.88 6.00
N SER A 251 -1.16 -1.91 5.53
CA SER A 251 -0.62 -0.74 4.81
C SER A 251 -0.26 0.39 5.77
N CYS A 252 -0.87 0.41 6.95
CA CYS A 252 -0.45 1.18 8.12
C CYS A 252 -0.88 0.43 9.40
N ARG A 253 -0.71 1.04 10.59
CA ARG A 253 -1.08 0.42 11.87
C ARG A 253 -2.57 0.04 11.96
N SER A 254 -3.45 0.80 11.32
CA SER A 254 -4.91 0.68 11.42
C SER A 254 -5.60 0.16 10.15
N SER A 255 -4.87 -0.04 9.05
CA SER A 255 -5.46 -0.37 7.74
C SER A 255 -4.72 -1.50 7.02
N VAL A 256 -5.46 -2.17 6.12
CA VAL A 256 -4.97 -3.10 5.09
C VAL A 256 -5.29 -2.62 3.69
N VAL A 257 -5.86 -1.42 3.55
CA VAL A 257 -6.20 -0.85 2.25
C VAL A 257 -4.91 -0.54 1.49
N GLN A 258 -4.81 -1.04 0.27
CA GLN A 258 -3.69 -0.76 -0.62
C GLN A 258 -3.55 0.77 -0.82
N PRO A 259 -2.37 1.37 -0.58
CA PRO A 259 -2.21 2.84 -0.57
C PRO A 259 -2.49 3.47 -1.93
N TRP A 260 -2.16 2.76 -3.01
CA TRP A 260 -2.37 3.21 -4.38
C TRP A 260 -3.84 3.21 -4.82
N VAL A 261 -4.78 2.66 -4.03
CA VAL A 261 -6.23 2.80 -4.23
C VAL A 261 -6.93 3.44 -3.03
N GLY A 262 -6.15 4.04 -2.13
CA GLY A 262 -6.65 4.70 -0.94
C GLY A 262 -6.12 6.12 -0.76
N GLN A 263 -6.69 6.79 0.23
CA GLN A 263 -6.26 8.09 0.72
C GLN A 263 -5.98 7.98 2.21
N ALA A 264 -4.90 8.62 2.66
CA ALA A 264 -4.66 8.74 4.09
C ALA A 264 -5.59 9.80 4.69
N VAL A 265 -6.16 9.44 5.83
CA VAL A 265 -6.98 10.29 6.66
C VAL A 265 -6.41 10.22 8.08
N PHE A 266 -6.38 11.36 8.76
CA PHE A 266 -5.88 11.46 10.11
C PHE A 266 -7.05 11.62 11.05
N GLU A 267 -7.21 10.64 11.94
CA GLU A 267 -8.24 10.69 12.98
C GLU A 267 -7.61 11.27 14.26
N GLN A 268 -8.19 12.36 14.76
CA GLN A 268 -7.80 12.93 16.05
C GLN A 268 -8.39 12.07 17.16
N LYS A 269 -7.54 11.41 17.97
CA LYS A 269 -8.04 10.72 19.17
C LYS A 269 -8.18 11.71 20.33
N SER A 270 -9.37 11.79 20.93
CA SER A 270 -9.53 12.48 22.22
C SER A 270 -8.91 11.63 23.35
N LYS A 271 -8.20 12.28 24.29
CA LYS A 271 -7.50 11.60 25.41
C LYS A 271 -8.42 10.82 26.37
N ASN A 272 -9.74 10.93 26.25
CA ASN A 272 -10.67 10.25 27.16
C ASN A 272 -10.92 8.78 26.80
N THR A 273 -10.30 8.26 25.74
CA THR A 273 -10.33 6.83 25.43
C THR A 273 -9.01 6.21 25.90
N PRO A 274 -9.00 5.34 26.93
CA PRO A 274 -7.78 4.72 27.42
C PRO A 274 -7.21 3.84 26.33
N THR A 275 -6.17 4.33 25.64
CA THR A 275 -5.51 3.54 24.62
C THR A 275 -4.24 2.96 25.22
N ILE A 276 -4.26 1.65 25.46
CA ILE A 276 -3.07 0.88 25.82
C ILE A 276 -2.18 0.84 24.57
N HIS A 277 -1.28 1.80 24.43
CA HIS A 277 -0.24 1.77 23.40
C HIS A 277 1.05 1.23 23.99
N GLY A 278 1.25 -0.08 23.80
CA GLY A 278 2.57 -0.68 23.85
C GLY A 278 3.43 -0.18 22.68
N LEU A 279 4.66 0.20 23.01
CA LEU A 279 5.79 0.56 22.14
C LEU A 279 5.65 1.89 21.37
N THR A 280 5.82 3.00 22.10
CA THR A 280 6.41 4.24 21.57
C THR A 280 7.85 4.28 22.05
N ARG A 281 8.83 4.16 21.14
CA ARG A 281 10.19 4.58 21.40
C ARG A 281 10.19 6.08 21.14
N SER A 282 10.04 6.88 22.19
CA SER A 282 10.28 8.31 22.12
C SER A 282 11.74 8.52 21.69
N VAL A 283 11.96 8.99 20.46
CA VAL A 283 13.19 9.68 20.13
C VAL A 283 13.11 11.00 20.89
N VAL A 284 13.76 11.05 22.05
CA VAL A 284 14.04 12.30 22.74
C VAL A 284 15.05 13.04 21.87
N LEU A 285 14.55 13.84 20.94
CA LEU A 285 15.29 14.98 20.42
C LEU A 285 15.45 15.95 21.60
N ASP A 286 16.69 16.37 21.85
CA ASP A 286 17.08 17.19 22.98
C ASP A 286 16.10 18.35 23.24
N ALA A 287 15.57 18.35 24.48
CA ALA A 287 15.03 19.47 25.23
C ALA A 287 14.13 20.48 24.50
N ALA A 288 12.94 20.03 24.06
CA ALA A 288 11.78 20.92 24.15
C ALA A 288 11.37 21.02 25.63
N PRO A 289 11.12 22.22 26.19
CA PRO A 289 10.61 22.35 27.55
C PRO A 289 9.33 21.53 27.69
N ALA A 290 9.15 20.89 28.84
CA ALA A 290 7.92 20.17 29.15
C ALA A 290 6.72 21.05 28.76
N PRO A 291 5.74 20.52 27.99
CA PRO A 291 4.58 21.31 27.62
C PRO A 291 3.97 21.91 28.89
N ALA A 292 3.69 23.21 28.84
CA ALA A 292 3.04 23.90 29.94
C ALA A 292 1.80 23.09 30.40
N PRO A 293 1.50 23.04 31.72
CA PRO A 293 0.28 22.41 32.21
C PRO A 293 -0.92 22.98 31.42
N GLY A 294 -1.56 22.14 30.60
CA GLY A 294 -2.66 22.55 29.72
C GLY A 294 -2.45 22.27 28.22
N VAL A 295 -1.27 21.87 27.76
CA VAL A 295 -1.12 21.43 26.35
C VAL A 295 -1.68 20.01 26.19
N ILE A 296 -2.84 19.91 25.55
CA ILE A 296 -3.43 18.64 25.15
C ILE A 296 -2.60 18.08 23.98
N ALA A 297 -1.66 17.18 24.27
CA ALA A 297 -0.99 16.41 23.22
C ALA A 297 -2.00 15.46 22.54
N TYR A 298 -2.26 15.64 21.25
CA TYR A 298 -3.12 14.75 20.47
C TYR A 298 -2.29 13.63 19.85
N GLU A 299 -2.77 12.38 19.93
CA GLU A 299 -2.23 11.29 19.12
C GLU A 299 -3.06 11.21 17.85
N TRP A 300 -2.37 11.31 16.73
CA TRP A 300 -2.96 11.22 15.40
C TRP A 300 -2.53 9.91 14.78
N VAL A 301 -3.48 9.12 14.29
CA VAL A 301 -3.20 7.81 13.71
C VAL A 301 -3.53 7.84 12.22
N PRO A 302 -2.56 7.59 11.32
CA PRO A 302 -2.85 7.48 9.91
C PRO A 302 -3.80 6.31 9.66
N ARG A 303 -4.87 6.57 8.91
CA ARG A 303 -5.78 5.54 8.41
C ARG A 303 -5.90 5.67 6.90
N ILE A 304 -5.57 4.60 6.17
CA ILE A 304 -5.78 4.57 4.72
C ILE A 304 -7.20 4.08 4.45
N LEU A 305 -8.01 4.92 3.82
CA LEU A 305 -9.39 4.64 3.45
C LEU A 305 -9.51 4.41 1.95
N GLY A 306 -10.32 3.43 1.55
CA GLY A 306 -10.74 3.29 0.15
C GLY A 306 -11.89 4.25 -0.19
N SER A 307 -12.27 4.30 -1.47
CA SER A 307 -13.34 5.17 -1.99
C SER A 307 -14.67 5.10 -1.22
N ASN A 308 -15.08 3.90 -0.78
CA ASN A 308 -16.29 3.71 0.02
C ASN A 308 -16.20 4.37 1.41
N GLY A 309 -15.03 4.30 2.05
CA GLY A 309 -14.79 4.91 3.37
C GLY A 309 -14.82 6.43 3.29
N LEU A 310 -14.20 7.01 2.25
CA LEU A 310 -14.28 8.44 1.97
C LEU A 310 -15.73 8.90 1.74
N SER A 311 -16.48 8.17 0.92
CA SER A 311 -17.89 8.48 0.64
C SER A 311 -18.80 8.42 1.87
N GLN A 312 -18.49 7.54 2.83
CA GLN A 312 -19.20 7.46 4.12
C GLN A 312 -18.86 8.67 4.99
N LEU A 313 -17.59 9.05 5.10
CA LEU A 313 -17.16 10.23 5.85
C LEU A 313 -17.81 11.52 5.30
N THR A 314 -17.83 11.70 3.98
CA THR A 314 -18.46 12.87 3.34
C THR A 314 -19.98 12.90 3.55
N ARG A 315 -20.63 11.74 3.67
CA ARG A 315 -22.08 11.67 3.98
C ARG A 315 -22.37 12.03 5.42
N LEU A 316 -21.56 11.54 6.37
CA LEU A 316 -21.68 11.88 7.79
C LEU A 316 -21.53 13.39 8.01
N SER A 317 -20.57 14.03 7.35
CA SER A 317 -20.36 15.48 7.47
C SER A 317 -21.50 16.33 6.88
N ARG A 318 -22.26 15.81 5.92
CA ARG A 318 -23.36 16.53 5.24
C ARG A 318 -24.75 16.24 5.83
N GLY A 319 -24.95 15.03 6.37
CA GLY A 319 -26.27 14.51 6.70
C GLY A 319 -26.74 14.79 8.12
N SER A 320 -25.86 15.24 9.02
CA SER A 320 -26.22 15.38 10.43
C SER A 320 -26.03 16.81 10.92
N GLY A 321 -27.13 17.51 11.15
CA GLY A 321 -27.17 18.59 12.15
C GLY A 321 -27.03 18.09 13.60
N GLN A 322 -26.64 16.82 13.80
CA GLN A 322 -26.61 16.12 15.10
C GLN A 322 -25.42 15.17 15.31
N SER A 323 -24.48 14.98 14.37
CA SER A 323 -23.28 14.15 14.61
C SER A 323 -22.02 15.00 14.54
N GLY A 324 -21.28 15.04 15.65
CA GLY A 324 -20.07 15.87 15.85
C GLY A 324 -18.83 15.37 15.12
N VAL A 325 -18.98 14.83 13.90
CA VAL A 325 -17.84 14.40 13.08
C VAL A 325 -17.60 15.45 12.01
N GLU A 326 -16.52 16.21 12.16
CA GLU A 326 -16.10 17.21 11.20
C GLU A 326 -14.92 16.71 10.38
N VAL A 327 -15.03 16.83 9.05
CA VAL A 327 -13.96 16.48 8.11
C VAL A 327 -13.44 17.78 7.50
N ARG A 328 -12.18 18.12 7.78
CA ARG A 328 -11.52 19.32 7.26
C ARG A 328 -10.32 18.92 6.41
N SER A 329 -10.14 19.60 5.28
CA SER A 329 -8.83 19.65 4.64
C SER A 329 -8.01 20.71 5.36
N VAL A 330 -6.83 20.35 5.83
CA VAL A 330 -5.92 21.27 6.53
C VAL A 330 -4.61 21.32 5.78
N ASP A 331 -4.14 22.54 5.50
CA ASP A 331 -2.76 22.77 5.05
C ASP A 331 -1.85 22.61 6.26
N LEU A 332 -0.94 21.64 6.22
CA LEU A 332 -0.04 21.39 7.35
C LEU A 332 1.23 22.22 7.25
N LYS A 333 1.61 22.86 8.35
CA LYS A 333 2.97 23.40 8.51
C LYS A 333 3.93 22.31 9.00
N GLU A 334 5.23 22.52 8.79
CA GLU A 334 6.28 21.55 9.11
C GLU A 334 6.21 20.95 10.53
N GLY A 335 6.00 21.78 11.55
CA GLY A 335 5.87 21.31 12.94
C GLY A 335 4.57 20.56 13.21
N GLU A 336 3.50 20.89 12.48
CA GLU A 336 2.22 20.21 12.59
C GLU A 336 2.29 18.82 11.95
N MET A 337 2.96 18.68 10.80
CA MET A 337 3.17 17.40 10.13
C MET A 337 3.88 16.38 11.02
N ALA A 338 4.94 16.78 11.74
CA ALA A 338 5.65 15.87 12.64
C ALA A 338 4.75 15.40 13.80
N SER A 339 3.98 16.34 14.37
CA SER A 339 3.07 16.07 15.49
C SER A 339 1.87 15.20 15.11
N CYS A 340 1.39 15.32 13.87
CA CYS A 340 0.22 14.60 13.38
C CYS A 340 0.47 13.11 13.09
N LEU A 341 1.69 12.60 13.26
CA LEU A 341 2.05 11.47 12.44
C LEU A 341 3.12 10.53 13.02
N ASP A 342 3.79 10.89 14.13
CA ASP A 342 4.97 10.17 14.65
C ASP A 342 5.90 9.73 13.49
N LEU A 343 6.00 10.61 12.48
CA LEU A 343 6.69 10.32 11.24
C LEU A 343 8.17 10.59 11.42
N SER A 344 8.97 9.75 10.78
CA SER A 344 10.39 10.00 10.70
C SER A 344 10.69 11.32 9.96
N VAL A 345 11.76 12.01 10.37
CA VAL A 345 12.26 13.24 9.72
C VAL A 345 12.48 13.02 8.22
N ARG A 346 12.86 11.80 7.81
CA ARG A 346 13.00 11.40 6.40
C ARG A 346 11.67 11.46 5.67
N ALA A 347 10.58 10.94 6.23
CA ALA A 347 9.27 10.98 5.62
C ALA A 347 8.77 12.41 5.42
N LEU A 348 8.99 13.29 6.40
CA LEU A 348 8.65 14.71 6.29
C LEU A 348 9.50 15.40 5.22
N SER A 349 10.79 15.10 5.17
CA SER A 349 11.70 15.65 4.16
C SER A 349 11.34 15.17 2.76
N ALA A 350 10.96 13.90 2.62
CA ALA A 350 10.56 13.30 1.37
C ALA A 350 9.21 13.84 0.87
N ALA A 351 8.26 14.13 1.78
CA ALA A 351 6.98 14.73 1.43
C ALA A 351 7.14 16.09 0.74
N ARG A 352 8.19 16.87 1.07
CA ARG A 352 8.50 18.16 0.43
C ARG A 352 8.84 18.06 -1.05
N LEU A 353 9.26 16.88 -1.52
CA LEU A 353 9.48 16.65 -2.95
C LEU A 353 8.17 16.73 -3.74
N PHE A 354 7.03 16.71 -3.03
CA PHE A 354 5.69 16.62 -3.58
C PHE A 354 4.79 17.69 -2.95
N PRO A 355 4.82 18.95 -3.43
CA PRO A 355 4.07 20.06 -2.81
C PRO A 355 2.55 19.86 -2.79
N HIS A 356 2.01 18.93 -3.56
CA HIS A 356 0.60 18.54 -3.49
C HIS A 356 0.27 17.72 -2.22
N LEU A 357 1.28 17.22 -1.50
CA LEU A 357 1.13 16.54 -0.21
C LEU A 357 0.99 17.52 0.96
N ASP A 358 0.96 18.84 0.78
CA ASP A 358 0.86 19.74 1.96
C ASP A 358 -0.53 19.73 2.61
N LYS A 359 -1.50 19.01 2.00
CA LYS A 359 -2.87 18.88 2.49
C LYS A 359 -3.14 17.51 3.08
N VAL A 360 -3.79 17.51 4.24
CA VAL A 360 -4.34 16.29 4.83
C VAL A 360 -5.81 16.43 5.12
N LEU A 361 -6.53 15.30 5.03
CA LEU A 361 -7.88 15.20 5.57
C LEU A 361 -7.78 14.86 7.05
N VAL A 362 -8.20 15.82 7.87
CA VAL A 362 -8.37 15.69 9.31
C VAL A 362 -9.83 15.33 9.61
N VAL A 363 -10.03 14.27 10.38
CA VAL A 363 -11.33 13.89 10.94
C VAL A 363 -11.28 14.12 12.43
N THR A 364 -12.10 15.07 12.90
CA THR A 364 -12.27 15.35 14.32
C THR A 364 -13.63 14.82 14.76
N SER A 365 -13.65 13.97 15.78
CA SER A 365 -14.88 13.66 16.51
C SER A 365 -14.92 14.52 17.77
N GLU A 366 -15.86 15.46 17.84
CA GLU A 366 -16.13 16.12 19.12
C GLU A 366 -16.79 15.10 20.06
N PRO A 367 -16.35 15.00 21.32
CA PRO A 367 -17.09 14.23 22.31
C PRO A 367 -18.47 14.87 22.48
N GLU A 368 -19.54 14.08 22.34
CA GLU A 368 -20.86 14.50 22.81
C GLU A 368 -20.73 14.92 24.28
N VAL A 369 -20.88 16.22 24.54
CA VAL A 369 -21.11 16.71 25.90
C VAL A 369 -22.52 16.26 26.25
N ARG A 370 -22.64 15.10 26.90
CA ARG A 370 -23.90 14.59 27.45
C ARG A 370 -24.30 15.32 28.71
#